data_AF-A0A1A6GFZ0-F1
#
_entry.id   AF-A0A1A6GFZ0-F1
#
_cell.length_a   1.000
_cell.length_b   1.000
_cell.length_c   1.000
_cell.angle_alpha   90.00
_cell.angle_beta   90.00
_cell.angle_gamma   90.00
#
_symmetry.space_group_name_H-M   'P 1'
#
loop_
_entity.id
_entity.type
_entity.pdbx_description
1 polymer ?
#
loop_
_entity_poly.entity_id
_entity_poly.type
_entity_poly.pdbx_seq_one_letter_code
_entity_poly.pdbx_strand_id
1 'polypeptide(L)'
;MCDRCQDGHYGFNKTGCLPCQCNNRSDSCDVITGACLNCQENSKGDHCEECKEGFYQSPDATKECRRCPCSAVTSTGNCTIESGELEPTCVQCKDGYTGQNCNKCENGYYNSDSICTRCECHGHVDPTTTPKICKPESGECINCLHNTTGFWCEDCLEGYVRDLQRNCVKQEVIVPTPEGSTILVSNASLTTSVPTPVINSTFVPTTLQTIFSVSSSENSTSALADVSWTQFNIIILTVIIIVVVLLMGFVGAVYMYREYQNRKLNAPFWTIELKEDNISFSSYHDSIPNADVSGLLEDDGNEVAPNGQLTLTTPIHNYKA
;
A
#
# COMPACT_ATOMS: atom_id res chain seq x y z
N MET A 1 62.87 18.96 6.45
CA MET A 1 62.96 17.68 5.72
C MET A 1 61.53 17.23 5.53
N CYS A 2 61.10 16.91 4.31
CA CYS A 2 59.73 16.46 4.04
C CYS A 2 59.67 14.95 4.20
N ASP A 3 58.67 14.46 4.92
CA ASP A 3 58.46 13.05 5.28
C ASP A 3 57.08 12.51 4.82
N ARG A 4 56.24 13.39 4.25
CA ARG A 4 54.84 13.13 3.91
C ARG A 4 54.41 13.91 2.66
N CYS A 5 53.29 13.50 2.09
CA CYS A 5 52.62 14.24 1.02
C CYS A 5 51.75 15.38 1.56
N GLN A 6 51.44 16.35 0.71
CA GLN A 6 50.38 17.33 0.94
C GLN A 6 49.01 16.67 0.67
N ASP A 7 47.94 17.22 1.23
CA ASP A 7 46.56 16.84 0.94
C ASP A 7 46.30 16.78 -0.58
N GLY A 8 45.42 15.85 -0.99
CA GLY A 8 45.19 15.54 -2.41
C GLY A 8 46.34 14.77 -3.08
N HIS A 9 47.35 14.31 -2.34
CA HIS A 9 48.47 13.52 -2.87
C HIS A 9 48.86 12.34 -1.95
N TYR A 10 49.38 11.27 -2.55
CA TYR A 10 49.78 10.03 -1.87
C TYR A 10 51.12 9.49 -2.38
N GLY A 11 51.63 8.44 -1.72
CA GLY A 11 52.74 7.64 -2.24
C GLY A 11 54.11 8.34 -2.22
N PHE A 12 54.48 8.90 -1.06
CA PHE A 12 55.75 9.63 -0.88
C PHE A 12 56.99 8.82 -1.32
N ASN A 13 57.75 9.34 -2.28
CA ASN A 13 58.96 8.73 -2.82
C ASN A 13 60.05 9.79 -3.08
N LYS A 14 61.27 9.37 -3.42
CA LYS A 14 62.41 10.23 -3.78
C LYS A 14 62.12 11.19 -4.95
N THR A 15 61.11 10.90 -5.76
CA THR A 15 60.64 11.70 -6.89
C THR A 15 59.50 12.66 -6.56
N GLY A 16 58.98 12.63 -5.32
CA GLY A 16 57.81 13.42 -4.90
C GLY A 16 56.61 12.54 -4.51
N CYS A 17 55.40 13.09 -4.69
CA CYS A 17 54.12 12.41 -4.45
C CYS A 17 53.26 12.40 -5.72
N LEU A 18 52.28 11.48 -5.77
CA LEU A 18 51.31 11.36 -6.86
C LEU A 18 49.99 12.02 -6.46
N PRO A 19 49.27 12.69 -7.37
CA PRO A 19 47.94 13.24 -7.08
C PRO A 19 46.92 12.11 -6.89
N CYS A 20 45.94 12.31 -6.01
CA CYS A 20 44.79 11.40 -5.85
C CYS A 20 44.02 11.25 -7.17
N GLN A 21 43.50 10.05 -7.44
CA GLN A 21 42.76 9.73 -8.67
C GLN A 21 41.34 9.27 -8.33
N CYS A 22 40.47 10.21 -8.00
CA CYS A 22 39.13 9.92 -7.44
C CYS A 22 37.97 10.21 -8.40
N ASN A 23 38.20 10.12 -9.72
CA ASN A 23 37.20 10.42 -10.77
C ASN A 23 36.45 11.76 -10.60
N ASN A 24 37.10 12.78 -10.01
CA ASN A 24 36.50 14.08 -9.65
C ASN A 24 35.34 13.99 -8.63
N ARG A 25 35.28 12.91 -7.83
CA ARG A 25 34.28 12.66 -6.78
C ARG A 25 34.86 12.65 -5.37
N SER A 26 36.14 12.96 -5.22
CA SER A 26 36.76 13.33 -3.94
C SER A 26 38.06 14.10 -4.20
N ASP A 27 38.36 15.07 -3.34
CA ASP A 27 39.63 15.81 -3.33
C ASP A 27 40.65 15.20 -2.33
N SER A 28 40.28 14.11 -1.65
CA SER A 28 41.11 13.50 -0.60
C SER A 28 41.24 11.98 -0.79
N CYS A 29 42.44 11.46 -0.54
CA CYS A 29 42.74 10.04 -0.53
C CYS A 29 43.71 9.70 0.60
N ASP A 30 43.77 8.43 0.98
CA ASP A 30 44.73 7.92 1.95
C ASP A 30 46.17 8.11 1.45
N VAL A 31 47.02 8.68 2.31
CA VAL A 31 48.37 9.14 1.93
C VAL A 31 49.36 8.00 1.60
N ILE A 32 49.02 6.76 1.94
CA ILE A 32 49.86 5.57 1.68
C ILE A 32 49.37 4.82 0.44
N THR A 33 48.08 4.47 0.43
CA THR A 33 47.45 3.61 -0.59
C THR A 33 46.96 4.37 -1.81
N GLY A 34 46.58 5.64 -1.65
CA GLY A 34 45.89 6.42 -2.67
C GLY A 34 44.39 6.16 -2.78
N ALA A 35 43.82 5.33 -1.90
CA ALA A 35 42.39 5.03 -1.88
C ALA A 35 41.58 6.27 -1.46
N CYS A 36 40.57 6.63 -2.25
CA CYS A 36 39.80 7.85 -2.11
C CYS A 36 38.88 7.83 -0.88
N LEU A 37 38.89 8.93 -0.13
CA LEU A 37 38.13 9.09 1.10
C LEU A 37 36.87 9.92 0.82
N ASN A 38 35.75 9.60 1.48
CA ASN A 38 34.50 10.35 1.38
C ASN A 38 34.00 10.59 -0.06
N CYS A 39 33.92 9.53 -0.87
CA CYS A 39 33.38 9.59 -2.23
C CYS A 39 31.98 10.22 -2.29
N GLN A 40 31.88 11.30 -3.07
CA GLN A 40 30.68 12.11 -3.33
C GLN A 40 29.79 11.48 -4.43
N GLU A 41 28.72 12.16 -4.83
CA GLU A 41 27.83 11.74 -5.94
C GLU A 41 27.30 10.31 -5.82
N ASN A 42 27.10 9.80 -4.59
CA ASN A 42 26.70 8.40 -4.34
C ASN A 42 27.64 7.34 -4.95
N SER A 43 28.93 7.66 -5.06
CA SER A 43 29.97 6.73 -5.55
C SER A 43 30.74 6.00 -4.44
N LYS A 44 31.43 4.92 -4.78
CA LYS A 44 32.29 4.10 -3.92
C LYS A 44 33.44 3.48 -4.74
N GLY A 45 34.28 2.69 -4.07
CA GLY A 45 35.49 2.10 -4.67
C GLY A 45 36.74 2.92 -4.33
N ASP A 46 37.92 2.33 -4.54
CA ASP A 46 39.19 2.96 -4.17
C ASP A 46 39.47 4.24 -5.00
N HIS A 47 38.77 4.43 -6.11
CA HIS A 47 38.86 5.59 -7.00
C HIS A 47 37.51 6.29 -7.22
N CYS A 48 36.49 6.02 -6.39
CA CYS A 48 35.11 6.53 -6.55
C CYS A 48 34.47 6.17 -7.93
N GLU A 49 34.88 5.04 -8.50
CA GLU A 49 34.54 4.55 -9.84
C GLU A 49 33.21 3.76 -9.90
N GLU A 50 32.78 3.18 -8.78
CA GLU A 50 31.53 2.44 -8.63
C GLU A 50 30.42 3.31 -8.03
N CYS A 51 29.17 2.83 -8.10
CA CYS A 51 28.04 3.43 -7.39
C CYS A 51 27.73 2.70 -6.08
N LYS A 52 27.21 3.44 -5.08
CA LYS A 52 26.73 2.89 -3.81
C LYS A 52 25.54 1.96 -4.03
N GLU A 53 25.26 1.10 -3.05
CA GLU A 53 24.06 0.24 -3.07
C GLU A 53 22.79 1.10 -3.16
N GLY A 54 21.81 0.63 -3.93
CA GLY A 54 20.64 1.39 -4.33
C GLY A 54 20.88 2.41 -5.47
N PHE A 55 22.07 2.44 -6.07
CA PHE A 55 22.40 3.30 -7.21
C PHE A 55 23.05 2.50 -8.37
N TYR A 56 22.79 2.93 -9.60
CA TYR A 56 23.40 2.41 -10.82
C TYR A 56 24.09 3.54 -11.60
N GLN A 57 25.10 3.18 -12.39
CA GLN A 57 25.76 4.13 -13.29
C GLN A 57 24.86 4.39 -14.50
N SER A 58 24.53 5.67 -14.75
CA SER A 58 23.76 6.06 -15.93
C SER A 58 24.51 5.65 -17.21
N PRO A 59 23.82 5.14 -18.26
CA PRO A 59 24.43 4.88 -19.55
C PRO A 59 24.82 6.18 -20.31
N ASP A 60 24.37 7.33 -19.81
CA ASP A 60 24.76 8.66 -20.31
C ASP A 60 26.27 8.90 -20.23
N ALA A 61 26.78 9.79 -21.08
CA ALA A 61 28.20 10.20 -21.09
C ALA A 61 28.72 10.77 -19.75
N THR A 62 27.82 11.21 -18.86
CA THR A 62 28.16 11.71 -17.52
C THR A 62 28.53 10.60 -16.53
N LYS A 63 28.08 9.35 -16.76
CA LYS A 63 28.29 8.21 -15.85
C LYS A 63 27.93 8.48 -14.38
N GLU A 64 26.92 9.33 -14.18
CA GLU A 64 26.39 9.72 -12.88
C GLU A 64 25.74 8.52 -12.16
N CYS A 65 25.87 8.43 -10.84
CA CYS A 65 25.20 7.40 -10.04
C CYS A 65 23.75 7.80 -9.73
N ARG A 66 22.80 7.20 -10.42
CA ARG A 66 21.35 7.46 -10.25
C ARG A 66 20.71 6.40 -9.36
N ARG A 67 19.71 6.82 -8.56
CA ARG A 67 18.99 5.93 -7.65
C ARG A 67 18.22 4.86 -8.44
N CYS A 68 18.29 3.62 -7.99
CA CYS A 68 17.56 2.50 -8.57
C CYS A 68 16.04 2.72 -8.47
N PRO A 69 15.25 2.47 -9.54
CA PRO A 69 13.79 2.52 -9.52
C PRO A 69 13.20 1.23 -8.91
N CYS A 70 13.74 0.80 -7.77
CA CYS A 70 13.46 -0.45 -7.08
C CYS A 70 13.04 -0.16 -5.64
N SER A 71 11.85 -0.61 -5.23
CA SER A 71 11.41 -0.42 -3.86
C SER A 71 12.09 -1.41 -2.92
N ALA A 72 12.70 -0.92 -1.84
CA ALA A 72 13.22 -1.77 -0.76
C ALA A 72 12.11 -2.56 -0.02
N VAL A 73 10.82 -2.25 -0.26
CA VAL A 73 9.68 -3.05 0.22
C VAL A 73 9.49 -4.29 -0.63
N THR A 74 9.59 -4.19 -1.96
CA THR A 74 9.25 -5.26 -2.92
C THR A 74 10.47 -5.98 -3.52
N SER A 75 11.68 -5.46 -3.27
CA SER A 75 12.96 -5.96 -3.80
C SER A 75 14.09 -5.76 -2.78
N THR A 76 15.31 -6.11 -3.14
CA THR A 76 16.53 -5.74 -2.40
C THR A 76 16.90 -4.25 -2.52
N GLY A 77 16.24 -3.49 -3.40
CA GLY A 77 16.57 -2.08 -3.70
C GLY A 77 17.73 -1.88 -4.68
N ASN A 78 18.54 -2.92 -4.93
CA ASN A 78 19.64 -2.89 -5.90
C ASN A 78 19.15 -3.20 -7.32
N CYS A 79 19.81 -2.60 -8.31
CA CYS A 79 19.51 -2.75 -9.74
C CYS A 79 20.77 -2.83 -10.60
N THR A 80 20.62 -3.39 -11.79
CA THR A 80 21.65 -3.52 -12.83
C THR A 80 21.08 -3.07 -14.17
N ILE A 81 21.91 -2.48 -15.03
CA ILE A 81 21.52 -2.09 -16.39
C ILE A 81 22.40 -2.84 -17.41
N GLU A 82 21.79 -3.50 -18.39
CA GLU A 82 22.57 -4.19 -19.43
C GLU A 82 23.03 -3.25 -20.54
N SER A 83 24.06 -3.65 -21.28
CA SER A 83 24.64 -2.82 -22.35
C SER A 83 23.67 -2.68 -23.53
N GLY A 84 23.03 -1.51 -23.63
CA GLY A 84 22.04 -1.20 -24.66
C GLY A 84 20.62 -1.02 -24.12
N GLU A 85 20.40 -1.28 -22.83
CA GLU A 85 19.15 -0.93 -22.14
C GLU A 85 19.13 0.55 -21.73
N LEU A 86 17.93 1.13 -21.64
CA LEU A 86 17.70 2.50 -21.20
C LEU A 86 17.26 2.59 -19.73
N GLU A 87 16.69 1.52 -19.18
CA GLU A 87 16.19 1.46 -17.81
C GLU A 87 16.80 0.26 -17.08
N PRO A 88 17.20 0.41 -15.79
CA PRO A 88 17.78 -0.67 -15.02
C PRO A 88 16.71 -1.66 -14.52
N THR A 89 17.13 -2.91 -14.34
CA THR A 89 16.34 -4.02 -13.80
C THR A 89 16.73 -4.30 -12.35
N CYS A 90 15.77 -4.51 -11.46
CA CYS A 90 16.05 -4.87 -10.07
C CYS A 90 16.69 -6.27 -9.97
N VAL A 91 17.74 -6.41 -9.17
CA VAL A 91 18.52 -7.66 -9.08
C VAL A 91 17.71 -8.82 -8.51
N GLN A 92 16.86 -8.56 -7.53
CA GLN A 92 16.04 -9.58 -6.88
C GLN A 92 14.76 -8.98 -6.31
N CYS A 93 13.62 -9.48 -6.80
CA CYS A 93 12.32 -9.25 -6.18
C CYS A 93 12.15 -10.14 -4.94
N LYS A 94 11.34 -9.68 -3.98
CA LYS A 94 10.91 -10.50 -2.84
C LYS A 94 9.76 -11.42 -3.27
N ASP A 95 9.53 -12.46 -2.47
CA ASP A 95 8.46 -13.44 -2.68
C ASP A 95 7.11 -12.78 -3.04
N GLY A 96 6.51 -13.23 -4.14
CA GLY A 96 5.23 -12.72 -4.64
C GLY A 96 5.31 -11.45 -5.49
N TYR A 97 6.50 -10.86 -5.69
CA TYR A 97 6.72 -9.72 -6.58
C TYR A 97 7.51 -10.12 -7.83
N THR A 98 7.21 -9.48 -8.96
CA THR A 98 7.84 -9.75 -10.26
C THR A 98 7.86 -8.51 -11.16
N GLY A 99 8.49 -8.65 -12.33
CA GLY A 99 8.71 -7.58 -13.30
C GLY A 99 9.99 -6.76 -13.03
N GLN A 100 10.38 -5.95 -14.01
CA GLN A 100 11.65 -5.19 -14.03
C GLN A 100 11.90 -4.36 -12.76
N ASN A 101 10.84 -3.76 -12.20
CA ASN A 101 10.89 -2.90 -11.01
C ASN A 101 10.33 -3.59 -9.74
N CYS A 102 10.08 -4.90 -9.80
CA CYS A 102 9.39 -5.66 -8.74
C CYS A 102 8.07 -5.02 -8.30
N ASN A 103 7.28 -4.53 -9.27
CA ASN A 103 6.05 -3.76 -9.06
C ASN A 103 4.78 -4.49 -9.52
N LYS A 104 4.89 -5.75 -9.95
CA LYS A 104 3.77 -6.61 -10.33
C LYS A 104 3.69 -7.78 -9.37
N CYS A 105 2.50 -8.31 -9.13
CA CYS A 105 2.36 -9.54 -8.36
C CYS A 105 2.67 -10.77 -9.23
N GLU A 106 3.37 -11.73 -8.64
CA GLU A 106 3.66 -13.02 -9.26
C GLU A 106 2.40 -13.89 -9.37
N ASN A 107 2.40 -14.90 -10.24
CA ASN A 107 1.30 -15.86 -10.28
C ASN A 107 1.16 -16.56 -8.91
N GLY A 108 -0.06 -16.70 -8.42
CA GLY A 108 -0.32 -17.12 -7.04
C GLY A 108 -0.37 -15.98 -6.04
N TYR A 109 -0.27 -14.71 -6.49
CA TYR A 109 -0.47 -13.52 -5.68
C TYR A 109 -1.43 -12.54 -6.38
N TYR A 110 -2.13 -11.73 -5.58
CA TYR A 110 -3.00 -10.64 -6.01
C TYR A 110 -2.62 -9.34 -5.29
N ASN A 111 -2.98 -8.21 -5.88
CA ASN A 111 -2.72 -6.88 -5.32
C ASN A 111 -3.78 -6.55 -4.26
N SER A 112 -3.34 -6.33 -3.04
CA SER A 112 -4.13 -5.76 -1.94
C SER A 112 -3.45 -4.48 -1.50
N ASP A 113 -4.01 -3.32 -1.86
CA ASP A 113 -3.49 -1.99 -1.50
C ASP A 113 -1.99 -1.78 -1.80
N SER A 114 -1.55 -2.18 -3.00
CA SER A 114 -0.14 -2.18 -3.46
C SER A 114 0.79 -3.21 -2.82
N ILE A 115 0.25 -4.14 -2.03
CA ILE A 115 0.99 -5.28 -1.45
C ILE A 115 0.54 -6.56 -2.15
N CYS A 116 1.50 -7.40 -2.57
CA CYS A 116 1.19 -8.67 -3.20
C CYS A 116 0.90 -9.75 -2.14
N THR A 117 -0.36 -10.15 -2.03
CA THR A 117 -0.88 -11.13 -1.08
C THR A 117 -1.13 -12.46 -1.78
N ARG A 118 -0.80 -13.59 -1.15
CA ARG A 118 -0.95 -14.92 -1.75
C ARG A 118 -2.43 -15.28 -1.98
N CYS A 119 -2.75 -15.90 -3.11
CA CYS A 119 -4.05 -16.51 -3.37
C CYS A 119 -4.31 -17.67 -2.38
N GLU A 120 -5.43 -17.65 -1.66
CA GLU A 120 -5.81 -18.74 -0.74
C GLU A 120 -6.94 -19.57 -1.36
N CYS A 121 -6.57 -20.56 -2.19
CA CYS A 121 -7.52 -21.43 -2.91
C CYS A 121 -7.70 -22.81 -2.25
N HIS A 122 -7.36 -22.95 -0.97
CA HIS A 122 -7.44 -24.18 -0.16
C HIS A 122 -6.83 -25.47 -0.79
N GLY A 123 -5.94 -25.36 -1.78
CA GLY A 123 -5.40 -26.50 -2.52
C GLY A 123 -6.36 -27.08 -3.59
N HIS A 124 -7.46 -26.40 -3.88
CA HIS A 124 -8.41 -26.74 -4.95
C HIS A 124 -8.04 -26.10 -6.31
N VAL A 125 -6.81 -25.61 -6.48
CA VAL A 125 -6.28 -25.14 -7.77
C VAL A 125 -4.89 -25.74 -7.96
N ASP A 126 -4.63 -26.32 -9.13
CA ASP A 126 -3.33 -26.92 -9.47
C ASP A 126 -2.43 -25.90 -10.19
N PRO A 127 -1.31 -25.46 -9.59
CA PRO A 127 -0.41 -24.48 -10.18
C PRO A 127 0.39 -25.01 -11.38
N THR A 128 0.39 -26.32 -11.64
CA THR A 128 1.13 -26.93 -12.77
C THR A 128 0.31 -26.96 -14.05
N THR A 129 -1.02 -27.10 -13.96
CA THR A 129 -1.94 -27.13 -15.11
C THR A 129 -2.62 -25.78 -15.36
N THR A 130 -2.67 -24.88 -14.38
CA THR A 130 -3.30 -23.55 -14.54
C THR A 130 -2.27 -22.43 -14.73
N PRO A 131 -2.34 -21.62 -15.81
CA PRO A 131 -1.39 -20.53 -16.04
C PRO A 131 -1.61 -19.31 -15.13
N LYS A 132 -2.73 -19.28 -14.40
CA LYS A 132 -3.06 -18.31 -13.35
C LYS A 132 -3.83 -19.02 -12.23
N ILE A 133 -3.52 -18.71 -10.98
CA ILE A 133 -4.13 -19.36 -9.79
C ILE A 133 -5.36 -18.58 -9.29
N CYS A 134 -5.26 -17.24 -9.20
CA CYS A 134 -6.37 -16.35 -8.89
C CYS A 134 -6.34 -15.08 -9.75
N LYS A 135 -7.40 -14.28 -9.69
CA LYS A 135 -7.48 -12.97 -10.37
C LYS A 135 -6.55 -11.97 -9.67
N PRO A 136 -5.66 -11.27 -10.39
CA PRO A 136 -4.62 -10.43 -9.78
C PRO A 136 -5.14 -9.18 -9.06
N GLU A 137 -6.36 -8.72 -9.37
CA GLU A 137 -6.96 -7.51 -8.76
C GLU A 137 -7.89 -7.82 -7.58
N SER A 138 -8.37 -9.07 -7.44
CA SER A 138 -9.35 -9.43 -6.41
C SER A 138 -8.91 -10.55 -5.48
N GLY A 139 -8.02 -11.45 -5.90
CA GLY A 139 -7.69 -12.67 -5.14
C GLY A 139 -8.64 -13.84 -5.37
N GLU A 140 -9.71 -13.65 -6.15
CA GLU A 140 -10.70 -14.70 -6.46
C GLU A 140 -10.05 -15.84 -7.26
N CYS A 141 -10.12 -17.05 -6.73
CA CYS A 141 -9.53 -18.25 -7.32
C CYS A 141 -10.17 -18.61 -8.67
N ILE A 142 -9.38 -19.16 -9.59
CA ILE A 142 -9.87 -19.56 -10.92
C ILE A 142 -9.70 -21.05 -11.15
N ASN A 143 -10.62 -21.64 -11.93
CA ASN A 143 -10.63 -23.07 -12.26
C ASN A 143 -10.62 -24.00 -11.03
N CYS A 144 -11.49 -23.73 -10.06
CA CYS A 144 -11.69 -24.57 -8.88
C CYS A 144 -11.89 -26.05 -9.25
N LEU A 145 -11.01 -26.91 -8.73
CA LEU A 145 -10.99 -28.35 -8.94
C LEU A 145 -11.84 -29.07 -7.87
N HIS A 146 -11.85 -30.41 -7.90
CA HIS A 146 -12.51 -31.26 -6.90
C HIS A 146 -14.02 -30.97 -6.72
N ASN A 147 -14.68 -30.48 -7.77
CA ASN A 147 -16.07 -30.02 -7.76
C ASN A 147 -16.37 -28.89 -6.75
N THR A 148 -15.42 -27.97 -6.56
CA THR A 148 -15.56 -26.81 -5.68
C THR A 148 -15.92 -25.52 -6.43
N THR A 149 -16.38 -24.52 -5.68
CA THR A 149 -16.77 -23.17 -6.13
C THR A 149 -16.62 -22.20 -4.95
N GLY A 150 -16.97 -20.92 -5.15
CA GLY A 150 -16.74 -19.85 -4.17
C GLY A 150 -15.48 -19.04 -4.50
N PHE A 151 -15.18 -18.05 -3.67
CA PHE A 151 -14.10 -17.08 -3.92
C PHE A 151 -12.71 -17.66 -3.65
N TRP A 152 -12.62 -18.60 -2.71
CA TRP A 152 -11.46 -19.37 -2.26
C TRP A 152 -11.57 -20.87 -2.62
N CYS A 153 -12.48 -21.23 -3.54
CA CYS A 153 -12.86 -22.62 -3.82
C CYS A 153 -13.32 -23.39 -2.55
N GLU A 154 -14.00 -22.68 -1.64
CA GLU A 154 -14.38 -23.11 -0.30
C GLU A 154 -15.68 -23.91 -0.22
N ASP A 155 -16.53 -23.85 -1.26
CA ASP A 155 -17.85 -24.49 -1.30
C ASP A 155 -17.92 -25.60 -2.36
N CYS A 156 -18.89 -26.49 -2.22
CA CYS A 156 -19.16 -27.49 -3.25
C CYS A 156 -20.04 -26.91 -4.36
N LEU A 157 -19.78 -27.32 -5.61
CA LEU A 157 -20.66 -27.03 -6.75
C LEU A 157 -22.08 -27.53 -6.49
N GLU A 158 -23.04 -26.90 -7.16
CA GLU A 158 -24.46 -27.25 -7.04
C GLU A 158 -24.69 -28.74 -7.36
N GLY A 159 -25.42 -29.43 -6.47
CA GLY A 159 -25.63 -30.89 -6.56
C GLY A 159 -24.50 -31.75 -5.95
N TYR A 160 -23.48 -31.14 -5.35
CA TYR A 160 -22.45 -31.82 -4.56
C TYR A 160 -22.55 -31.46 -3.07
N VAL A 161 -22.17 -32.40 -2.21
CA VAL A 161 -22.12 -32.25 -0.74
C VAL A 161 -20.76 -32.72 -0.20
N ARG A 162 -20.32 -32.17 0.93
CA ARG A 162 -19.08 -32.62 1.59
C ARG A 162 -19.29 -34.00 2.24
N ASP A 163 -18.40 -34.95 1.95
CA ASP A 163 -18.31 -36.23 2.65
C ASP A 163 -17.59 -36.09 4.02
N LEU A 164 -17.40 -37.22 4.72
CA LEU A 164 -16.69 -37.29 6.00
C LEU A 164 -15.19 -36.93 5.89
N GLN A 165 -14.64 -36.97 4.68
CA GLN A 165 -13.26 -36.65 4.33
C GLN A 165 -13.13 -35.23 3.74
N ARG A 166 -14.22 -34.45 3.71
CA ARG A 166 -14.37 -33.09 3.13
C ARG A 166 -14.27 -33.00 1.60
N ASN A 167 -14.36 -34.10 0.87
CA ASN A 167 -14.47 -34.05 -0.60
C ASN A 167 -15.90 -33.72 -1.03
N CYS A 168 -16.06 -32.97 -2.13
CA CYS A 168 -17.35 -32.71 -2.72
C CYS A 168 -17.79 -33.92 -3.57
N VAL A 169 -18.70 -34.73 -3.02
CA VAL A 169 -19.31 -35.92 -3.66
C VAL A 169 -20.72 -35.60 -4.15
N LYS A 170 -21.14 -36.24 -5.23
CA LYS A 170 -22.43 -35.97 -5.86
C LYS A 170 -23.57 -36.40 -4.93
N GLN A 171 -24.59 -35.56 -4.74
CA GLN A 171 -25.73 -35.89 -3.91
C GLN A 171 -26.71 -36.78 -4.68
N GLU A 172 -26.68 -38.08 -4.38
CA GLU A 172 -27.63 -39.07 -4.89
C GLU A 172 -28.88 -39.08 -4.00
N VAL A 173 -30.00 -38.59 -4.52
CA VAL A 173 -31.26 -38.57 -3.78
C VAL A 173 -31.99 -39.88 -4.03
N ILE A 174 -32.12 -40.71 -2.98
CA ILE A 174 -32.95 -41.91 -3.01
C ILE A 174 -34.42 -41.46 -2.94
N VAL A 175 -35.06 -41.36 -4.10
CA VAL A 175 -36.51 -41.12 -4.17
C VAL A 175 -37.23 -42.46 -3.94
N PRO A 176 -38.11 -42.59 -2.91
CA PRO A 176 -38.92 -43.78 -2.75
C PRO A 176 -39.93 -43.86 -3.91
N THR A 177 -39.80 -44.84 -4.79
CA THR A 177 -40.85 -45.13 -5.77
C THR A 177 -41.98 -45.93 -5.11
N PRO A 178 -43.25 -45.73 -5.51
CA PRO A 178 -44.39 -46.46 -4.94
C PRO A 178 -44.38 -47.97 -5.24
N GLU A 179 -43.46 -48.46 -6.08
CA GLU A 179 -43.32 -49.88 -6.45
C GLU A 179 -42.12 -50.57 -5.78
N GLY A 180 -41.47 -49.91 -4.80
CA GLY A 180 -40.39 -50.53 -4.01
C GLY A 180 -39.04 -50.68 -4.72
N SER A 181 -38.86 -50.02 -5.88
CA SER A 181 -37.59 -49.99 -6.62
C SER A 181 -36.83 -48.69 -6.36
N THR A 182 -35.63 -48.76 -5.79
CA THR A 182 -34.76 -47.59 -5.59
C THR A 182 -34.14 -47.14 -6.91
N ILE A 183 -34.49 -45.95 -7.39
CA ILE A 183 -33.84 -45.31 -8.54
C ILE A 183 -32.87 -44.24 -8.02
N LEU A 184 -31.61 -44.33 -8.41
CA LEU A 184 -30.64 -43.26 -8.17
C LEU A 184 -30.91 -42.11 -9.15
N VAL A 185 -31.49 -41.02 -8.65
CA VAL A 185 -31.70 -39.79 -9.43
C VAL A 185 -30.65 -38.76 -9.05
N SER A 186 -29.89 -38.30 -10.05
CA SER A 186 -29.02 -37.13 -9.91
C SER A 186 -29.86 -35.86 -9.90
N ASN A 187 -29.76 -35.04 -8.86
CA ASN A 187 -30.70 -33.93 -8.63
C ASN A 187 -30.62 -32.75 -9.64
N ALA A 188 -29.72 -32.82 -10.63
CA ALA A 188 -29.51 -31.81 -11.67
C ALA A 188 -30.64 -31.67 -12.72
N SER A 189 -31.86 -32.12 -12.40
CA SER A 189 -33.01 -32.06 -13.31
C SER A 189 -34.35 -31.76 -12.61
N LEU A 190 -34.33 -31.45 -11.30
CA LEU A 190 -35.52 -30.99 -10.58
C LEU A 190 -35.68 -29.46 -10.69
N THR A 191 -35.78 -28.97 -11.93
CA THR A 191 -36.41 -27.67 -12.19
C THR A 191 -37.87 -27.75 -11.74
N THR A 192 -38.24 -27.01 -10.71
CA THR A 192 -39.62 -26.95 -10.17
C THR A 192 -40.56 -26.22 -11.13
N SER A 193 -41.03 -26.91 -12.17
CA SER A 193 -42.17 -26.51 -12.99
C SER A 193 -43.48 -26.95 -12.34
N VAL A 194 -43.99 -26.14 -11.40
CA VAL A 194 -45.35 -26.32 -10.86
C VAL A 194 -46.37 -26.00 -11.97
N PRO A 195 -47.22 -26.95 -12.40
CA PRO A 195 -48.27 -26.65 -13.37
C PRO A 195 -49.47 -26.04 -12.64
N THR A 196 -49.76 -24.77 -12.88
CA THR A 196 -51.01 -24.14 -12.45
C THR A 196 -52.16 -24.60 -13.35
N PRO A 197 -53.27 -25.13 -12.80
CA PRO A 197 -54.45 -25.44 -13.60
C PRO A 197 -55.14 -24.14 -14.05
N VAL A 198 -55.34 -23.99 -15.35
CA VAL A 198 -56.08 -22.86 -15.92
C VAL A 198 -57.57 -23.01 -15.62
N ILE A 199 -58.13 -22.09 -14.83
CA ILE A 199 -59.58 -21.85 -14.78
C ILE A 199 -59.84 -20.46 -15.35
N ASN A 200 -60.57 -20.44 -16.45
CA ASN A 200 -60.84 -19.24 -17.23
C ASN A 200 -62.08 -18.53 -16.65
N SER A 201 -61.91 -17.31 -16.12
CA SER A 201 -63.02 -16.39 -15.86
C SER A 201 -62.56 -14.94 -16.05
N THR A 202 -63.16 -14.27 -17.03
CA THR A 202 -63.04 -12.83 -17.26
C THR A 202 -63.72 -12.04 -16.14
N PHE A 203 -63.09 -10.94 -15.68
CA PHE A 203 -63.63 -9.57 -15.63
C PHE A 203 -62.80 -8.65 -14.70
N VAL A 204 -62.40 -7.51 -15.26
CA VAL A 204 -61.99 -6.17 -14.74
C VAL A 204 -61.81 -5.97 -13.21
N PRO A 205 -60.72 -5.29 -12.76
CA PRO A 205 -60.46 -5.04 -11.33
C PRO A 205 -61.07 -3.74 -10.78
N THR A 206 -61.74 -3.83 -9.62
CA THR A 206 -61.95 -2.69 -8.71
C THR A 206 -61.96 -3.18 -7.26
N THR A 207 -61.10 -2.64 -6.40
CA THR A 207 -60.92 -3.07 -5.01
C THR A 207 -61.71 -2.20 -4.02
N LEU A 208 -62.41 -2.82 -3.07
CA LEU A 208 -62.85 -2.15 -1.84
C LEU A 208 -63.08 -3.13 -0.67
N GLN A 209 -62.20 -3.08 0.34
CA GLN A 209 -62.43 -3.22 1.80
C GLN A 209 -63.20 -4.50 2.31
N THR A 210 -63.32 -4.87 3.60
CA THR A 210 -63.40 -4.12 4.88
C THR A 210 -63.37 -5.08 6.10
N ILE A 211 -63.37 -4.52 7.34
CA ILE A 211 -63.85 -5.11 8.64
C ILE A 211 -62.83 -6.02 9.38
N PHE A 212 -62.56 -5.91 10.69
CA PHE A 212 -63.34 -5.47 11.87
C PHE A 212 -62.64 -4.35 12.70
N SER A 213 -63.19 -3.62 13.68
CA SER A 213 -64.52 -3.12 14.12
C SER A 213 -64.45 -2.84 15.64
N VAL A 214 -64.55 -1.54 16.02
CA VAL A 214 -65.37 -0.98 17.14
C VAL A 214 -64.94 -1.32 18.59
N SER A 215 -64.81 -0.39 19.55
CA SER A 215 -65.12 1.07 19.67
C SER A 215 -63.92 1.85 20.32
N SER A 216 -63.94 3.11 20.79
CA SER A 216 -65.01 4.11 21.03
C SER A 216 -64.54 5.58 20.95
N SER A 217 -65.48 6.49 21.23
CA SER A 217 -65.41 7.91 21.63
C SER A 217 -64.18 8.36 22.46
N GLU A 218 -63.49 9.50 22.24
CA GLU A 218 -63.90 10.78 21.63
C GLU A 218 -62.78 11.55 20.91
N ASN A 219 -63.13 12.10 19.75
CA ASN A 219 -62.84 13.47 19.30
C ASN A 219 -61.42 14.07 19.46
N SER A 220 -60.52 13.75 18.51
CA SER A 220 -59.59 14.73 17.93
C SER A 220 -59.10 14.23 16.58
N THR A 221 -59.58 14.86 15.49
CA THR A 221 -58.99 14.66 14.16
C THR A 221 -57.60 15.29 14.13
N SER A 222 -56.57 14.46 14.31
CA SER A 222 -55.19 14.85 14.01
C SER A 222 -55.07 15.10 12.51
N ALA A 223 -55.21 16.35 12.10
CA ALA A 223 -54.80 16.77 10.77
C ALA A 223 -53.35 16.32 10.55
N LEU A 224 -53.06 15.72 9.39
CA LEU A 224 -51.69 15.75 8.91
C LEU A 224 -51.31 17.23 8.83
N ALA A 225 -50.31 17.63 9.60
CA ALA A 225 -49.73 18.96 9.42
C ALA A 225 -49.05 18.96 8.06
N ASP A 226 -49.71 19.57 7.06
CA ASP A 226 -49.09 19.88 5.78
C ASP A 226 -47.80 20.65 6.07
N VAL A 227 -46.67 19.98 5.89
CA VAL A 227 -45.34 20.54 6.12
C VAL A 227 -45.15 21.66 5.12
N SER A 228 -45.41 22.88 5.59
CA SER A 228 -45.31 24.09 4.78
C SER A 228 -43.97 24.13 4.06
N TRP A 229 -43.93 24.66 2.82
CA TRP A 229 -42.70 24.74 2.03
C TRP A 229 -41.52 25.40 2.77
N THR A 230 -41.83 26.34 3.67
CA THR A 230 -40.86 26.95 4.59
C THR A 230 -40.29 25.94 5.61
N GLN A 231 -41.12 25.07 6.19
CA GLN A 231 -40.70 24.01 7.12
C GLN A 231 -39.85 22.94 6.43
N PHE A 232 -40.17 22.55 5.18
CA PHE A 232 -39.31 21.66 4.39
C PHE A 232 -37.93 22.28 4.14
N ASN A 233 -37.89 23.55 3.72
CA ASN A 233 -36.63 24.26 3.50
C ASN A 233 -35.80 24.40 4.78
N ILE A 234 -36.43 24.59 5.94
CA ILE A 234 -35.75 24.59 7.25
C ILE A 234 -35.11 23.21 7.53
N ILE A 235 -35.82 22.10 7.28
CA ILE A 235 -35.28 20.75 7.47
C ILE A 235 -34.07 20.50 6.55
N ILE A 236 -34.16 20.88 5.27
CA ILE A 236 -33.03 20.75 4.33
C ILE A 236 -31.84 21.60 4.80
N LEU A 237 -32.08 22.83 5.25
CA LEU A 237 -31.04 23.72 5.77
C LEU A 237 -30.36 23.13 7.03
N THR A 238 -31.11 22.56 7.98
CA THR A 238 -30.51 21.95 9.17
C THR A 238 -29.68 20.72 8.83
N VAL A 239 -30.12 19.87 7.89
CA VAL A 239 -29.32 18.73 7.41
C VAL A 239 -28.02 19.19 6.76
N ILE A 240 -28.06 20.22 5.89
CA ILE A 240 -26.85 20.78 5.26
C ILE A 240 -25.89 21.33 6.33
N ILE A 241 -26.39 22.07 7.31
CA ILE A 241 -25.57 22.61 8.42
C ILE A 241 -24.92 21.48 9.22
N ILE A 242 -25.67 20.42 9.55
CA ILE A 242 -25.12 19.24 10.27
C ILE A 242 -24.01 18.56 9.45
N VAL A 243 -24.21 18.35 8.15
CA VAL A 243 -23.20 17.75 7.27
C VAL A 243 -21.95 18.63 7.20
N VAL A 244 -22.09 19.95 7.05
CA VAL A 244 -20.95 20.89 7.03
C VAL A 244 -20.20 20.87 8.36
N VAL A 245 -20.90 20.86 9.50
CA VAL A 245 -20.26 20.79 10.84
C VAL A 245 -19.50 19.46 11.02
N LEU A 246 -20.07 18.33 10.57
CA LEU A 246 -19.38 17.03 10.63
C LEU A 246 -18.13 16.99 9.72
N LEU A 247 -18.20 17.55 8.52
CA LEU A 247 -17.05 17.63 7.60
C LEU A 247 -15.95 18.55 8.17
N MET A 248 -16.30 19.71 8.72
CA MET A 248 -15.34 20.59 9.39
C MET A 248 -14.71 19.93 10.62
N GLY A 249 -15.49 19.18 11.41
CA GLY A 249 -15.00 18.38 12.52
C GLY A 249 -14.02 17.28 12.08
N PHE A 250 -14.32 16.57 10.98
CA PHE A 250 -13.42 15.56 10.40
C PHE A 250 -12.12 16.18 9.90
N VAL A 251 -12.18 17.28 9.15
CA VAL A 251 -10.98 18.01 8.68
C VAL A 251 -10.14 18.51 9.86
N GLY A 252 -10.77 19.04 10.91
CA GLY A 252 -10.09 19.44 12.15
C GLY A 252 -9.40 18.27 12.86
N ALA A 253 -10.06 17.11 12.93
CA ALA A 253 -9.48 15.89 13.50
C ALA A 253 -8.28 15.37 12.69
N VAL A 254 -8.37 15.35 11.35
CA VAL A 254 -7.25 14.98 10.47
C VAL A 254 -6.08 15.95 10.60
N TYR A 255 -6.35 17.25 10.69
CA TYR A 255 -5.31 18.27 10.89
C TYR A 255 -4.61 18.10 12.25
N MET A 256 -5.37 17.95 13.34
CA MET A 256 -4.82 17.68 14.68
C MET A 256 -4.06 16.36 14.76
N TYR A 257 -4.50 15.32 14.05
CA TYR A 257 -3.79 14.04 13.97
C TYR A 257 -2.44 14.18 13.24
N ARG A 258 -2.40 14.90 12.11
CA ARG A 258 -1.15 15.20 11.39
C ARG A 258 -0.19 16.03 12.23
N GLU A 259 -0.68 17.07 12.90
CA GLU A 259 0.11 17.91 13.82
C GLU A 259 0.67 17.09 15.00
N TYR A 260 -0.13 16.19 15.58
CA TYR A 260 0.32 15.28 16.64
C TYR A 260 1.41 14.31 16.16
N GLN A 261 1.28 13.73 14.97
CA GLN A 261 2.32 12.87 14.38
C GLN A 261 3.60 13.66 14.06
N ASN A 262 3.50 14.86 13.49
CA ASN A 262 4.66 15.73 13.23
C ASN A 262 5.40 16.10 14.53
N ARG A 263 4.67 16.37 15.63
CA ARG A 263 5.29 16.57 16.96
C ARG A 263 5.98 15.32 17.48
N LYS A 264 5.48 14.12 17.16
CA LYS A 264 6.12 12.84 17.55
C LYS A 264 7.38 12.55 16.74
N LEU A 265 7.45 13.02 15.49
CA LEU A 265 8.66 12.97 14.64
C LEU A 265 9.71 14.01 15.04
N ASN A 266 9.28 15.21 15.48
CA ASN A 266 10.19 16.31 15.84
C ASN A 266 10.52 16.39 17.34
N ALA A 267 9.93 15.54 18.19
CA ALA A 267 10.31 15.45 19.60
C ALA A 267 11.63 14.69 19.72
N PRO A 268 12.71 15.30 20.27
CA PRO A 268 13.94 14.56 20.54
C PRO A 268 13.67 13.60 21.69
N PHE A 269 13.38 12.34 21.38
CA PHE A 269 13.22 11.32 22.41
C PHE A 269 14.61 10.98 22.98
N TRP A 270 14.83 11.40 24.22
CA TRP A 270 15.95 10.94 25.03
C TRP A 270 15.37 10.22 26.24
N THR A 271 15.60 8.92 26.32
CA THR A 271 15.29 8.13 27.51
C THR A 271 16.51 8.13 28.40
N ILE A 272 16.45 8.80 29.56
CA ILE A 272 17.48 8.65 30.59
C ILE A 272 17.28 7.30 31.28
N GLU A 273 18.03 6.28 30.87
CA GLU A 273 18.28 5.14 31.75
C GLU A 273 19.32 5.56 32.80
N LEU A 274 18.92 5.54 34.07
CA LEU A 274 19.85 5.67 35.19
C LEU A 274 20.51 4.30 35.43
N LYS A 275 21.71 4.11 34.89
CA LYS A 275 22.61 3.04 35.36
C LYS A 275 23.36 3.56 36.58
N GLU A 276 23.38 2.74 37.63
CA GLU A 276 24.01 3.07 38.92
C GLU A 276 25.47 3.48 38.68
N ASP A 277 25.74 4.78 38.84
CA ASP A 277 27.05 5.47 38.71
C ASP A 277 27.57 5.85 37.30
N ASN A 278 26.76 5.83 36.22
CA ASN A 278 27.05 6.69 35.05
C ASN A 278 25.80 7.18 34.29
N ILE A 279 25.87 8.40 33.74
CA ILE A 279 24.86 8.97 32.83
C ILE A 279 25.35 8.77 31.39
N SER A 280 24.98 7.66 30.76
CA SER A 280 25.20 7.46 29.33
C SER A 280 24.03 8.00 28.51
N PHE A 281 24.27 8.97 27.63
CA PHE A 281 23.24 9.55 26.75
C PHE A 281 23.18 8.76 25.44
N SER A 282 22.45 7.63 25.42
CA SER A 282 22.28 6.82 24.20
C SER A 282 21.08 7.31 23.37
N SER A 283 21.36 7.92 22.23
CA SER A 283 20.36 8.15 21.18
C SER A 283 20.02 6.81 20.50
N TYR A 284 18.75 6.38 20.55
CA TYR A 284 18.28 5.15 19.90
C TYR A 284 18.04 5.39 18.38
N HIS A 285 19.03 5.95 17.70
CA HIS A 285 18.97 6.21 16.24
C HIS A 285 19.57 5.09 15.37
N ASP A 286 20.10 4.03 15.98
CA ASP A 286 20.85 2.97 15.29
C ASP A 286 20.02 1.66 15.13
N SER A 287 18.70 1.79 14.94
CA SER A 287 17.79 0.64 14.75
C SER A 287 16.62 0.88 13.79
N ILE A 288 16.65 1.98 13.02
CA ILE A 288 15.76 2.17 11.86
C ILE A 288 16.65 2.35 10.63
N PRO A 289 16.79 1.32 9.77
CA PRO A 289 17.38 1.53 8.46
C PRO A 289 16.42 2.35 7.59
N ASN A 290 16.96 3.30 6.82
CA ASN A 290 16.29 4.03 5.74
C ASN A 290 15.37 5.22 6.14
N ALA A 291 15.90 6.20 6.87
CA ALA A 291 15.38 7.57 6.88
C ALA A 291 16.44 8.55 6.35
N ASP A 292 16.34 8.87 5.05
CA ASP A 292 17.24 9.75 4.31
C ASP A 292 16.99 11.23 4.64
N VAL A 293 17.88 11.86 5.41
CA VAL A 293 17.88 13.32 5.64
C VAL A 293 18.73 14.00 4.57
N SER A 294 18.13 14.24 3.40
CA SER A 294 18.73 15.05 2.32
C SER A 294 17.70 15.86 1.51
N GLY A 295 16.47 16.01 2.01
CA GLY A 295 15.37 16.71 1.30
C GLY A 295 14.91 18.03 1.90
N LEU A 296 15.64 18.62 2.87
CA LEU A 296 15.12 19.74 3.67
C LEU A 296 16.20 20.73 4.15
N LEU A 297 17.10 21.12 3.25
CA LEU A 297 17.90 22.35 3.34
C LEU A 297 17.97 22.98 1.94
N GLU A 298 16.97 23.79 1.61
CA GLU A 298 17.15 24.81 0.58
C GLU A 298 17.99 25.95 1.19
N ASP A 299 19.11 26.25 0.53
CA ASP A 299 20.14 27.19 0.97
C ASP A 299 19.70 28.63 0.70
N ASP A 300 18.98 29.25 1.64
CA ASP A 300 18.74 30.69 1.65
C ASP A 300 20.05 31.42 2.03
N GLY A 301 20.86 31.70 1.00
CA GLY A 301 22.15 32.39 1.11
C GLY A 301 22.02 33.81 1.64
N ASN A 302 22.17 33.97 2.97
CA ASN A 302 22.12 35.26 3.63
C ASN A 302 23.54 35.87 3.75
N GLU A 303 23.81 36.94 2.99
CA GLU A 303 25.07 37.68 3.08
C GLU A 303 25.27 38.29 4.49
N VAL A 304 26.42 38.00 5.11
CA VAL A 304 26.79 38.55 6.41
C VAL A 304 27.50 39.90 6.25
N ALA A 305 26.79 40.99 6.56
CA ALA A 305 27.39 42.30 6.75
C ALA A 305 28.16 42.38 8.10
N PRO A 306 29.37 42.98 8.16
CA PRO A 306 30.24 42.92 9.32
C PRO A 306 29.95 44.03 10.35
N ASN A 307 28.82 43.97 11.04
CA ASN A 307 28.57 44.76 12.24
C ASN A 307 27.50 44.10 13.15
N GLY A 308 27.96 43.47 14.24
CA GLY A 308 27.09 42.72 15.14
C GLY A 308 26.10 43.57 15.93
N GLN A 309 24.84 43.58 15.49
CA GLN A 309 23.73 44.05 16.32
C GLN A 309 22.44 43.28 15.98
N LEU A 310 21.90 42.53 16.94
CA LEU A 310 20.66 41.78 16.82
C LEU A 310 19.45 42.71 16.99
N THR A 311 18.70 42.95 15.91
CA THR A 311 17.37 43.58 15.97
C THR A 311 16.28 42.56 15.68
N LEU A 312 15.49 42.24 16.70
CA LEU A 312 14.36 41.32 16.61
C LEU A 312 13.17 42.04 15.96
N THR A 313 12.76 41.61 14.76
CA THR A 313 11.57 42.16 14.09
C THR A 313 10.70 41.03 13.54
N THR A 314 9.50 40.89 14.09
CA THR A 314 8.48 39.93 13.63
C THR A 314 7.77 40.44 12.38
N PRO A 315 7.59 39.62 11.32
CA PRO A 315 6.74 40.00 10.20
C PRO A 315 5.26 39.77 10.55
N ILE A 316 4.49 40.86 10.52
CA ILE A 316 3.03 40.84 10.61
C ILE A 316 2.43 40.36 9.28
N HIS A 317 1.45 39.45 9.35
CA HIS A 317 0.65 39.03 8.19
C HIS A 317 0.05 40.22 7.43
N ASN A 318 0.20 40.23 6.11
CA ASN A 318 -0.67 41.00 5.22
C ASN A 318 -1.12 40.14 4.03
N TYR A 319 -2.36 39.67 4.14
CA TYR A 319 -3.19 39.16 3.05
C TYR A 319 -3.52 40.31 2.10
N LYS A 320 -3.55 40.05 0.79
CA LYS A 320 -4.09 40.98 -0.20
C LYS A 320 -5.12 40.24 -1.06
N ALA A 321 -6.22 40.94 -1.34
CA ALA A 321 -7.36 40.47 -2.13
C ALA A 321 -7.03 40.32 -3.62
#